data_AF-A0A3D1R502-F1
#
_entry.id   AF-A0A3D1R502-F1
#
_cell.length_a   1.000
_cell.length_b   1.000
_cell.length_c   1.000
_cell.angle_alpha   90.00
_cell.angle_beta   90.00
_cell.angle_gamma   90.00
#
_symmetry.space_group_name_H-M   'P 1'
#
loop_
_entity.id
_entity.type
_entity.pdbx_description
1 polymer ?
#
loop_
_entity_poly.entity_id
_entity_poly.type
_entity_poly.pdbx_seq_one_letter_code
_entity_poly.pdbx_strand_id
1 'polypeptide(L)'
;MCGDPSTAGGARLCELDLCQNCYHGDPHQRLVSRGFSISAERFTTRPNDDSGTLQHHLVMTGLLGRNFGVKATFRREGLGTRITKLFRKEIQVGDPFFDQLVYIDGKSEPQLARLVESPEIQSVILEFFSVPATVTLDGPFLRAEQIEESAPPELPLWRAMAIGLHYFERQV
;
A
#
# COMPACT_ATOMS: atom_id res chain seq x y z
N MET A 1 14.76 -2.44 3.30
CA MET A 1 15.26 -3.84 3.28
C MET A 1 16.66 -3.89 3.85
N CYS A 2 17.07 -4.96 4.53
CA CYS A 2 18.22 -5.00 5.47
C CYS A 2 19.53 -4.39 4.97
N GLY A 3 19.73 -4.23 3.66
CA GLY A 3 20.91 -3.59 3.07
C GLY A 3 22.02 -4.59 2.76
N ASP A 4 21.81 -5.85 3.14
CA ASP A 4 22.66 -6.94 2.73
C ASP A 4 22.55 -7.11 1.21
N PRO A 5 23.67 -7.39 0.52
CA PRO A 5 23.63 -7.71 -0.89
C PRO A 5 22.69 -8.89 -1.13
N SER A 6 21.93 -8.82 -2.21
CA SER A 6 21.10 -9.92 -2.70
C SER A 6 21.94 -11.20 -2.78
N THR A 7 21.74 -12.12 -1.84
CA THR A 7 22.36 -13.45 -1.90
C THR A 7 21.64 -14.28 -2.96
N ALA A 8 22.32 -15.27 -3.55
CA ALA A 8 21.70 -16.25 -4.43
C ALA A 8 20.42 -16.81 -3.78
N GLY A 9 19.27 -16.64 -4.44
CA GLY A 9 17.95 -17.01 -3.92
C GLY A 9 17.11 -15.87 -3.37
N GLY A 10 17.50 -14.60 -3.49
CA GLY A 10 16.63 -13.46 -3.20
C GLY A 10 15.41 -13.36 -4.14
N ALA A 11 14.43 -12.53 -3.76
CA ALA A 11 13.30 -12.16 -4.62
C ALA A 11 13.45 -10.70 -5.06
N ARG A 12 13.06 -10.36 -6.29
CA ARG A 12 12.96 -8.96 -6.73
C ARG A 12 11.51 -8.53 -6.68
N LEU A 13 11.22 -7.43 -5.98
CA LEU A 13 9.87 -6.91 -5.80
C LEU A 13 9.87 -5.38 -5.87
N CYS A 14 9.03 -4.83 -6.73
CA CYS A 14 8.98 -3.39 -7.01
C CYS A 14 10.38 -2.81 -7.28
N GLU A 15 11.20 -3.47 -8.12
CA GLU A 15 12.60 -3.08 -8.39
C GLU A 15 13.58 -3.12 -7.20
N LEU A 16 13.20 -3.70 -6.06
CA LEU A 16 14.09 -3.93 -4.94
C LEU A 16 14.47 -5.40 -4.79
N ASP A 17 15.76 -5.67 -4.62
CA ASP A 17 16.23 -7.01 -4.27
C ASP A 17 16.05 -7.27 -2.76
N LEU A 18 15.22 -8.27 -2.46
CA LEU A 18 14.94 -8.78 -1.13
C LEU A 18 15.79 -10.02 -0.85
N CYS A 19 16.59 -9.99 0.22
CA CYS A 19 17.14 -11.22 0.76
C CYS A 19 16.01 -12.12 1.31
N GLN A 20 16.25 -13.42 1.40
CA GLN A 20 15.29 -14.41 1.92
C GLN A 20 14.68 -13.99 3.27
N ASN A 21 15.50 -13.44 4.16
CA ASN A 21 15.01 -12.99 5.46
C ASN A 21 14.14 -11.72 5.39
N CYS A 22 14.36 -10.83 4.41
CA CYS A 22 13.48 -9.68 4.22
C CYS A 22 12.17 -10.09 3.53
N TYR A 23 12.20 -11.15 2.74
CA TYR A 23 11.02 -11.65 2.02
C TYR A 23 10.12 -12.52 2.90
N HIS A 24 10.71 -13.40 3.72
CA HIS A 24 9.97 -14.38 4.55
C HIS A 24 10.03 -14.12 6.06
N GLY A 25 10.94 -13.27 6.54
CA GLY A 25 11.15 -13.04 7.97
C GLY A 25 10.14 -12.07 8.59
N ASP A 26 10.47 -11.54 9.77
CA ASP A 26 9.69 -10.47 10.41
C ASP A 26 10.15 -9.08 9.91
N PRO A 27 9.40 -8.44 9.00
CA PRO A 27 9.73 -7.10 8.52
C PRO A 27 9.57 -6.00 9.58
N HIS A 28 8.75 -6.21 10.63
CA HIS A 28 8.47 -5.18 11.63
C HIS A 28 9.74 -4.79 12.40
N GLN A 29 10.42 -5.78 13.01
CA GLN A 29 11.66 -5.53 13.77
C GLN A 29 12.72 -4.82 12.92
N ARG A 30 12.79 -5.15 11.63
CA ARG A 30 13.77 -4.58 10.69
C ARG A 30 13.44 -3.14 10.32
N LEU A 31 12.17 -2.83 10.09
CA LEU A 31 11.73 -1.46 9.83
C LEU A 31 12.02 -0.57 11.03
N VAL A 32 11.67 -1.03 12.23
CA VAL A 32 11.95 -0.29 13.48
C VAL A 32 13.44 -0.07 13.67
N SER A 33 14.28 -1.08 13.42
CA SER A 33 15.75 -0.94 13.52
C SER A 33 16.35 0.10 12.57
N ARG A 34 15.60 0.50 11.53
CA ARG A 34 15.98 1.51 10.55
C ARG A 34 15.35 2.88 10.80
N GLY A 35 14.69 3.05 11.95
CA GLY A 35 14.07 4.31 12.35
C GLY A 35 12.69 4.56 11.72
N PHE A 36 12.11 3.57 11.02
CA PHE A 36 10.73 3.69 10.58
C PHE A 36 9.78 3.49 11.76
N SER A 37 8.81 4.40 11.90
CA SER A 37 7.71 4.23 12.84
C SER A 37 6.54 3.58 12.11
N ILE A 38 6.22 2.36 12.50
CA ILE A 38 5.15 1.56 11.92
C ILE A 38 4.34 0.88 13.02
N SER A 39 3.02 0.86 12.88
CA SER A 39 2.11 0.18 13.80
C SER A 39 1.13 -0.69 13.03
N ALA A 40 0.70 -1.78 13.66
CA ALA A 40 -0.37 -2.64 13.16
C ALA A 40 -1.46 -2.80 14.21
N GLU A 41 -2.69 -2.48 13.85
CA GLU A 41 -3.89 -2.67 14.66
C GLU A 41 -4.73 -3.80 14.07
N ARG A 42 -5.30 -4.62 14.97
CA ARG A 42 -6.18 -5.73 14.61
C ARG A 42 -7.45 -5.61 15.42
N PHE A 43 -8.58 -5.66 14.75
CA PHE A 43 -9.88 -5.66 15.41
C PHE A 43 -10.90 -6.38 14.54
N THR A 44 -12.07 -6.63 15.12
CA THR A 44 -13.19 -7.25 14.39
C THR A 44 -14.41 -6.37 14.48
N THR A 45 -15.16 -6.25 13.39
CA THR A 45 -16.47 -5.59 13.38
C THR A 45 -17.55 -6.59 12.95
N ARG A 46 -18.79 -6.33 13.35
CA ARG A 46 -19.96 -6.94 12.71
C ARG A 46 -20.64 -5.83 11.91
N PRO A 47 -20.70 -5.91 10.58
CA PRO A 47 -21.47 -4.99 9.78
C PRO A 47 -22.93 -5.00 10.25
N ASN A 48 -23.60 -3.85 10.14
CA ASN A 48 -25.04 -3.75 10.44
C ASN A 48 -25.88 -4.20 9.23
N ASP A 49 -25.46 -5.27 8.55
CA ASP A 49 -26.20 -5.90 7.47
C ASP A 49 -26.80 -7.23 7.94
N ASP A 50 -27.76 -7.75 7.18
CA ASP A 50 -28.46 -9.00 7.52
C ASP A 50 -27.55 -10.24 7.43
N SER A 51 -26.26 -10.09 7.05
CA SER A 51 -25.34 -11.23 6.89
C SER A 51 -24.91 -11.82 8.24
N GLY A 52 -24.82 -10.99 9.27
CA GLY A 52 -24.25 -11.39 10.57
C GLY A 52 -22.77 -11.80 10.50
N THR A 53 -22.10 -11.61 9.37
CA THR A 53 -20.71 -12.04 9.15
C THR A 53 -19.73 -11.18 9.96
N LEU A 54 -18.79 -11.84 10.64
CA LEU A 54 -17.72 -11.14 11.34
C LEU A 54 -16.67 -10.67 10.33
N GLN A 55 -16.33 -9.38 10.34
CA GLN A 55 -15.23 -8.84 9.55
C GLN A 55 -13.99 -8.68 10.42
N HIS A 56 -12.87 -9.18 9.93
CA HIS A 56 -11.54 -9.04 10.52
C HIS A 56 -10.80 -7.90 9.81
N HIS A 57 -10.27 -6.97 10.61
CA HIS A 57 -9.54 -5.80 10.14
C HIS A 57 -8.07 -5.93 10.51
N LEU A 58 -7.22 -5.61 9.53
CA LEU A 58 -5.79 -5.37 9.74
C LEU A 58 -5.46 -4.00 9.19
N VAL A 59 -5.07 -3.09 10.08
CA VAL A 59 -4.70 -1.71 9.73
C VAL A 59 -3.23 -1.52 10.04
N MET A 60 -2.43 -1.29 8.99
CA MET A 60 -1.04 -0.89 9.13
C MET A 60 -0.91 0.60 8.89
N THR A 61 -0.11 1.28 9.70
CA THR A 61 0.18 2.70 9.54
C THR A 61 1.67 2.92 9.70
N GLY A 62 2.29 3.44 8.65
CA GLY A 62 3.68 3.89 8.65
C GLY A 62 3.76 5.41 8.64
N LEU A 63 4.69 5.96 9.42
CA LEU A 63 5.04 7.37 9.41
C LEU A 63 6.19 7.60 8.42
N LEU A 64 5.96 8.53 7.51
CA LEU A 64 6.95 9.09 6.59
C LEU A 64 7.66 10.25 7.30
N GLY A 65 8.96 10.37 7.09
CA GLY A 65 9.83 11.42 7.59
C GLY A 65 9.53 12.81 7.01
N ARG A 66 8.56 12.91 6.09
CA ARG A 66 8.05 14.17 5.55
C ARG A 66 6.54 14.12 5.35
N ASN A 67 5.95 15.31 5.32
CA ASN A 67 4.58 15.51 4.91
C ASN A 67 4.53 15.77 3.39
N PHE A 68 3.81 14.95 2.65
CA PHE A 68 3.67 15.10 1.20
C PHE A 68 2.66 16.16 0.78
N GLY A 69 1.87 16.69 1.72
CA GLY A 69 0.80 17.66 1.44
C GLY A 69 -0.41 17.06 0.72
N VAL A 70 -0.36 15.78 0.37
CA VAL A 70 -1.41 15.10 -0.40
C VAL A 70 -2.31 14.27 0.50
N LYS A 71 -3.58 14.16 0.10
CA LYS A 71 -4.54 13.19 0.64
C LYS A 71 -5.13 12.38 -0.50
N ALA A 72 -4.80 11.09 -0.53
CA ALA A 72 -5.21 10.17 -1.59
C ALA A 72 -5.58 8.81 -0.99
N THR A 73 -6.58 8.16 -1.57
CA THR A 73 -6.94 6.77 -1.28
C THR A 73 -6.86 5.97 -2.58
N PHE A 74 -6.09 4.91 -2.55
CA PHE A 74 -5.92 3.96 -3.64
C PHE A 74 -6.72 2.70 -3.33
N ARG A 75 -7.45 2.22 -4.32
CA ARG A 75 -8.21 0.95 -4.23
C ARG A 75 -7.98 0.13 -5.47
N ARG A 76 -7.94 -1.19 -5.31
CA ARG A 76 -7.97 -2.09 -6.46
C ARG A 76 -9.34 -2.01 -7.13
N GLU A 77 -9.34 -1.87 -8.44
CA GLU A 77 -10.58 -1.90 -9.22
C GLU A 77 -11.05 -3.31 -9.51
N GLY A 78 -12.29 -3.58 -9.14
CA GLY A 78 -13.02 -4.73 -9.65
C GLY A 78 -13.55 -4.46 -11.05
N LEU A 79 -13.78 -5.54 -11.82
CA LEU A 79 -14.42 -5.47 -13.14
C LEU A 79 -15.78 -4.74 -13.13
N GLY A 80 -16.49 -4.73 -11.99
CA GLY A 80 -17.83 -4.14 -11.84
C GLY A 80 -17.89 -2.65 -11.43
N THR A 81 -16.81 -2.06 -10.91
CA THR A 81 -16.80 -0.65 -10.43
C THR A 81 -16.48 0.38 -11.50
N ARG A 82 -16.24 -0.05 -12.75
CA ARG A 82 -15.83 0.84 -13.86
C ARG A 82 -16.88 1.90 -14.24
N ILE A 83 -18.16 1.66 -13.94
CA ILE A 83 -19.26 2.55 -14.38
C ILE A 83 -19.30 3.87 -13.58
N THR A 84 -18.84 3.89 -12.32
CA THR A 84 -18.82 5.13 -11.52
C THR A 84 -17.73 6.12 -11.93
N LYS A 85 -16.75 5.69 -12.75
CA LYS A 85 -15.63 6.53 -13.20
C LYS A 85 -16.05 7.71 -14.06
N LEU A 86 -17.10 7.56 -14.84
CA LEU A 86 -17.53 8.58 -15.81
C LEU A 86 -18.01 9.89 -15.15
N PHE A 87 -18.27 9.89 -13.84
CA PHE A 87 -18.80 11.05 -13.12
C PHE A 87 -17.81 11.75 -12.18
N ARG A 88 -16.57 11.26 -12.03
CA ARG A 88 -15.54 11.89 -11.19
C ARG A 88 -14.28 12.18 -11.99
N LYS A 89 -13.64 13.33 -11.75
CA LYS A 89 -12.30 13.64 -12.27
C LYS A 89 -11.28 12.74 -11.58
N GLU A 90 -10.98 11.62 -12.20
CA GLU A 90 -9.93 10.70 -11.77
C GLU A 90 -8.56 11.19 -12.25
N ILE A 91 -7.52 10.93 -11.47
CA ILE A 91 -6.13 11.17 -11.88
C ILE A 91 -5.70 9.97 -12.72
N GLN A 92 -5.36 10.22 -13.99
CA GLN A 92 -4.74 9.23 -14.87
C GLN A 92 -3.25 9.47 -14.89
N VAL A 93 -2.46 8.41 -14.71
CA VAL A 93 -0.99 8.51 -14.70
C VAL A 93 -0.38 8.22 -16.06
N GLY A 94 -1.18 7.74 -17.01
CA GLY A 94 -0.75 7.48 -18.38
C GLY A 94 -0.15 6.08 -18.59
N ASP A 95 -0.06 5.26 -17.54
CA ASP A 95 0.21 3.83 -17.63
C ASP A 95 -1.14 3.08 -17.77
N PRO A 96 -1.45 2.48 -18.94
CA PRO A 96 -2.73 1.83 -19.16
C PRO A 96 -2.99 0.63 -18.26
N PHE A 97 -1.95 -0.05 -17.76
CA PHE A 97 -2.10 -1.20 -16.87
C PHE A 97 -2.42 -0.72 -15.45
N PHE A 98 -1.69 0.30 -14.97
CA PHE A 98 -1.95 0.90 -13.67
C PHE A 98 -3.34 1.54 -13.61
N ASP A 99 -3.68 2.38 -14.60
CA ASP A 99 -4.97 3.10 -14.69
C ASP A 99 -6.18 2.13 -14.81
N GLN A 100 -5.95 0.88 -15.22
CA GLN A 100 -6.99 -0.17 -15.28
C GLN A 100 -7.18 -0.94 -13.98
N LEU A 101 -6.17 -0.95 -13.10
CA LEU A 101 -6.15 -1.76 -11.88
C LEU A 101 -6.34 -0.93 -10.62
N VAL A 102 -6.05 0.36 -10.67
CA VAL A 102 -6.01 1.23 -9.50
C VAL A 102 -6.97 2.39 -9.67
N TYR A 103 -7.90 2.49 -8.72
CA TYR A 103 -8.72 3.67 -8.52
C TYR A 103 -8.02 4.62 -7.57
N ILE A 104 -7.91 5.90 -7.95
CA ILE A 104 -7.36 6.95 -7.08
C ILE A 104 -8.49 7.91 -6.68
N ASP A 105 -8.89 7.89 -5.41
CA ASP A 105 -9.77 8.89 -4.81
C ASP A 105 -8.92 9.94 -4.07
N GLY A 106 -8.83 11.14 -4.65
CA GLY A 106 -8.07 12.23 -4.09
C GLY A 106 -8.36 13.53 -4.82
N LYS A 107 -8.06 14.67 -4.18
CA LYS A 107 -8.09 15.94 -4.91
C LYS A 107 -6.93 15.93 -5.92
N SER A 108 -7.22 16.32 -7.16
CA SER A 108 -6.24 16.40 -8.26
C SER A 108 -5.22 17.52 -8.02
N GLU A 109 -4.36 17.32 -7.03
CA GLU A 109 -3.24 18.20 -6.75
C GLU A 109 -2.06 17.82 -7.65
N PRO A 110 -1.36 18.80 -8.25
CA PRO A 110 -0.16 18.53 -9.07
C PRO A 110 0.90 17.69 -8.35
N GLN A 111 0.94 17.75 -7.01
CA GLN A 111 1.84 16.94 -6.18
C GLN A 111 1.48 15.46 -6.22
N LEU A 112 0.19 15.12 -6.12
CA LEU A 112 -0.26 13.74 -6.18
C LEU A 112 0.03 13.15 -7.56
N ALA A 113 -0.29 13.87 -8.64
CA ALA A 113 0.00 13.44 -10.01
C ALA A 113 1.49 13.12 -10.21
N ARG A 114 2.39 14.04 -9.82
CA ARG A 114 3.85 13.80 -9.89
C ARG A 114 4.31 12.61 -9.06
N LEU A 115 3.72 12.42 -7.88
CA LEU A 115 4.07 11.30 -7.00
C LEU A 115 3.71 9.95 -7.63
N VAL A 116 2.54 9.87 -8.27
CA VAL A 116 2.07 8.63 -8.90
C VAL A 116 2.60 8.42 -10.32
N GLU A 117 3.25 9.42 -10.93
CA GLU A 117 4.03 9.26 -12.17
C GLU A 117 5.29 8.41 -11.95
N SER A 118 5.79 8.25 -10.71
CA SER A 118 6.94 7.40 -10.41
C SER A 118 6.59 5.90 -10.60
N PRO A 119 7.31 5.17 -11.48
CA PRO A 119 7.11 3.73 -11.67
C PRO A 119 7.29 2.91 -10.39
N GLU A 120 8.16 3.36 -9.49
CA GLU A 120 8.41 2.72 -8.20
C GLU A 120 7.20 2.87 -7.26
N ILE A 121 6.60 4.06 -7.21
CA ILE A 121 5.37 4.29 -6.44
C ILE A 121 4.20 3.50 -7.02
N GLN A 122 4.08 3.43 -8.35
CA GLN A 122 3.08 2.59 -9.00
C GLN A 122 3.27 1.12 -8.62
N SER A 123 4.51 0.62 -8.67
CA SER A 123 4.84 -0.75 -8.30
C SER A 123 4.54 -1.06 -6.82
N VAL A 124 4.81 -0.11 -5.91
CA VAL A 124 4.44 -0.21 -4.48
C VAL A 124 2.93 -0.35 -4.32
N ILE A 125 2.16 0.52 -4.99
CA ILE A 125 0.69 0.52 -4.90
C ILE A 125 0.14 -0.80 -5.42
N LEU A 126 0.68 -1.33 -6.52
CA LEU A 126 0.30 -2.63 -7.05
C LEU A 126 0.64 -3.78 -6.09
N GLU A 127 1.78 -3.71 -5.39
CA GLU A 127 2.16 -4.72 -4.38
C GLU A 127 1.21 -4.71 -3.17
N PHE A 128 0.73 -3.53 -2.73
CA PHE A 128 -0.33 -3.47 -1.71
C PHE A 128 -1.60 -4.21 -2.16
N PHE A 129 -1.86 -4.26 -3.46
CA PHE A 129 -3.01 -4.96 -4.05
C PHE A 129 -2.75 -6.43 -4.39
N SER A 130 -1.61 -7.00 -3.97
CA SER A 130 -1.42 -8.45 -3.88
C SER A 130 -2.41 -9.10 -2.89
N VAL A 131 -2.96 -8.30 -1.97
CA VAL A 131 -4.07 -8.63 -1.05
C VAL A 131 -5.20 -7.60 -1.22
N PRO A 132 -6.46 -7.91 -0.85
CA PRO A 132 -7.56 -6.95 -0.92
C PRO A 132 -7.42 -5.86 0.15
N ALA A 133 -6.61 -4.85 -0.12
CA ALA A 133 -6.38 -3.71 0.76
C ALA A 133 -6.87 -2.38 0.16
N THR A 134 -7.22 -1.45 1.03
CA THR A 134 -7.33 -0.02 0.73
C THR A 134 -6.08 0.68 1.24
N VAL A 135 -5.44 1.48 0.40
CA VAL A 135 -4.23 2.24 0.77
C VAL A 135 -4.58 3.71 0.84
N THR A 136 -4.16 4.41 1.88
CA THR A 136 -4.37 5.85 2.04
C THR A 136 -3.04 6.52 2.33
N LEU A 137 -2.75 7.58 1.58
CA LEU A 137 -1.69 8.53 1.88
C LEU A 137 -2.35 9.80 2.40
N ASP A 138 -2.07 10.18 3.64
CA ASP A 138 -2.63 11.38 4.27
C ASP A 138 -1.52 12.14 5.00
N GLY A 139 -0.98 13.16 4.32
CA GLY A 139 0.14 13.95 4.82
C GLY A 139 1.41 13.10 5.02
N PRO A 140 1.87 12.88 6.27
CA PRO A 140 3.02 12.01 6.56
C PRO A 140 2.64 10.55 6.81
N PHE A 141 1.37 10.17 6.70
CA PHE A 141 0.92 8.81 7.04
C PHE A 141 0.65 7.99 5.78
N LEU A 142 1.29 6.82 5.69
CA LEU A 142 0.94 5.76 4.76
C LEU A 142 0.15 4.69 5.53
N ARG A 143 -1.14 4.57 5.24
CA ARG A 143 -2.06 3.61 5.88
C ARG A 143 -2.47 2.55 4.88
N ALA A 144 -2.52 1.29 5.29
CA ALA A 144 -3.10 0.21 4.50
C ALA A 144 -4.06 -0.59 5.37
N GLU A 145 -5.25 -0.86 4.85
CA GLU A 145 -6.37 -1.46 5.57
C GLU A 145 -6.91 -2.64 4.77
N GLN A 146 -6.90 -3.82 5.39
CA GLN A 146 -7.45 -5.05 4.82
C GLN A 146 -8.63 -5.50 5.67
N ILE A 147 -9.73 -5.84 5.00
CA ILE A 147 -11.00 -6.26 5.63
C ILE A 147 -11.43 -7.57 4.97
N GLU A 148 -11.55 -8.62 5.76
CA GLU A 148 -11.91 -9.96 5.28
C GLU A 148 -12.87 -10.69 6.26
N GLU A 149 -13.59 -11.70 5.79
CA GLU A 149 -14.42 -12.56 6.65
C GLU A 149 -13.61 -13.51 7.54
N SER A 150 -12.32 -13.66 7.25
CA SER A 150 -11.35 -14.44 8.03
C SER A 150 -10.14 -13.58 8.39
N ALA A 151 -9.35 -14.02 9.38
CA ALA A 151 -8.15 -13.28 9.79
C ALA A 151 -7.18 -13.13 8.59
N PRO A 152 -6.84 -11.91 8.17
CA PRO A 152 -6.04 -11.69 6.97
C PRO A 152 -4.57 -12.11 7.17
N PRO A 153 -3.88 -12.59 6.12
CA PRO A 153 -2.46 -12.84 6.18
C PRO A 153 -1.67 -11.53 6.29
N GLU A 154 -0.85 -11.38 7.32
CA GLU A 154 -0.16 -10.10 7.55
C GLU A 154 1.09 -9.88 6.71
N LEU A 155 1.83 -10.96 6.41
CA LEU A 155 3.16 -10.87 5.80
C LEU A 155 3.15 -10.11 4.46
N PRO A 156 2.19 -10.33 3.53
CA PRO A 156 2.12 -9.53 2.30
C PRO A 156 1.97 -8.04 2.58
N LEU A 157 1.10 -7.67 3.52
CA LEU A 157 0.82 -6.27 3.83
C LEU A 157 2.02 -5.58 4.51
N TRP A 158 2.68 -6.28 5.44
CA TRP A 158 3.91 -5.79 6.05
C TRP A 158 5.02 -5.58 5.02
N ARG A 159 5.17 -6.51 4.07
CA ARG A 159 6.16 -6.40 3.00
C ARG A 159 5.86 -5.20 2.10
N ALA A 160 4.61 -5.05 1.66
CA ALA A 160 4.18 -3.90 0.88
C ALA A 160 4.44 -2.58 1.63
N MET A 161 4.11 -2.52 2.93
CA MET A 161 4.37 -1.35 3.77
C MET A 161 5.87 -1.05 3.91
N ALA A 162 6.71 -2.08 4.08
CA ALA A 162 8.16 -1.91 4.13
C ALA A 162 8.74 -1.31 2.84
N ILE A 163 8.24 -1.77 1.69
CA ILE A 163 8.66 -1.30 0.36
C ILE A 163 8.13 0.12 0.12
N GLY A 164 6.87 0.38 0.48
CA GLY A 164 6.27 1.71 0.38
C GLY A 164 7.04 2.73 1.19
N LEU A 165 7.25 2.49 2.48
CA LEU A 165 8.05 3.39 3.32
C LEU A 165 9.43 3.65 2.73
N HIS A 166 10.11 2.64 2.18
CA HIS A 166 11.40 2.85 1.51
C HIS A 166 11.31 3.79 0.30
N TYR A 167 10.32 3.59 -0.58
CA TYR A 167 10.23 4.36 -1.81
C TYR A 167 9.69 5.78 -1.60
N PHE A 168 8.67 5.95 -0.75
CA PHE A 168 8.15 7.29 -0.45
C PHE A 168 9.25 8.18 0.15
N GLU A 169 10.12 7.65 1.03
CA GLU A 169 11.27 8.42 1.55
C GLU A 169 12.27 8.89 0.48
N ARG A 170 12.32 8.21 -0.66
CA ARG A 170 13.29 8.49 -1.74
C ARG A 170 12.81 9.50 -2.77
N GLN A 171 11.52 9.84 -2.80
CA GLN A 171 10.93 10.78 -3.78
C GLN A 171 11.28 12.26 -3.49
N VAL A 172 12.57 12.57 -3.34
CA VAL A 172 13.13 13.92 -3.11
C VAL A 172 13.33 14.65 -4.43
#